data_AF-A0ABD0SAL9-F1
#
_entry.id   AF-A0ABD0SAL9-F1
#
_cell.length_a   1.000
_cell.length_b   1.000
_cell.length_c   1.000
_cell.angle_alpha   90.00
_cell.angle_beta   90.00
_cell.angle_gamma   90.00
#
_symmetry.space_group_name_H-M   'P 1'
#
loop_
_entity.id
_entity.type
_entity.pdbx_description
1 polymer ?
#
loop_
_entity_poly.entity_id
_entity_poly.type
_entity_poly.pdbx_seq_one_letter_code
_entity_poly.pdbx_strand_id
1 'polypeptide(L)'
;EDEVPEELLQALGPEGADTVETGEPIHNHLASRWKNIMRDGLKKETRDEILNKYPVPENFQASAPVLNPEIKAVMSEVAIKRDNRLIWRQNLTGKMLTALGKTLTNVMKGNINSKDIVEHLSNAAKIGAELYHQDTMSRKYFALSGTNTIVRDAIKNEKPDDMLFGQNCTEKIKSAQTIQKTGAQIKEKKNFKSPLPNQQKIRSGHNLQLPNYHQRTQSRPQPRPQPRPQPRPQPRHQSRPQQRPPRSRTVQRMTQQRKHSP
;
A
#
# COMPACT_ATOMS: atom_id res chain seq x y z
N GLU A 1 7.60 20.78 58.64
CA GLU A 1 7.54 20.55 57.19
C GLU A 1 8.84 21.08 56.65
N ASP A 2 9.69 20.19 56.13
CA ASP A 2 11.04 20.52 55.71
C ASP A 2 10.96 21.26 54.36
N GLU A 3 11.06 22.58 54.38
CA GLU A 3 11.21 23.38 53.16
C GLU A 3 12.57 23.08 52.55
N VAL A 4 12.57 22.34 51.44
CA VAL A 4 13.77 22.06 50.67
C VAL A 4 14.13 23.31 49.85
N PRO A 5 15.36 23.84 49.96
CA PRO A 5 15.82 25.00 49.21
C PRO A 5 15.61 24.86 47.68
N GLU A 6 15.17 25.94 47.04
CA GLU A 6 14.88 26.03 45.59
C GLU A 6 16.05 25.56 44.69
N GLU A 7 17.28 25.77 45.15
CA GLU A 7 18.50 25.34 44.46
C GLU A 7 18.64 23.81 44.41
N LEU A 8 18.15 23.10 45.43
CA LEU A 8 18.12 21.64 45.45
C LEU A 8 17.00 21.09 44.57
N LEU A 9 15.86 21.80 44.48
CA LEU A 9 14.78 21.44 43.55
C LEU A 9 15.22 21.54 42.08
N GLN A 10 16.03 22.54 41.72
CA GLN A 10 16.63 22.62 40.37
C GLN A 10 17.64 21.50 40.09
N ALA A 11 18.38 21.04 41.11
CA ALA A 11 19.35 19.96 40.98
C ALA A 11 18.72 18.56 40.80
N LEU A 12 17.45 18.39 41.16
CA LEU A 12 16.70 17.13 41.01
C LEU A 12 16.26 16.84 39.56
N GLY A 13 16.49 17.77 38.64
CA GLY A 13 16.07 17.68 37.24
C GLY A 13 14.58 17.99 37.08
N PRO A 14 14.12 18.24 35.83
CA PRO A 14 12.71 18.54 35.59
C PRO A 14 11.83 17.35 35.98
N GLU A 15 10.95 17.57 36.95
CA GLU A 15 9.96 16.60 37.39
C GLU A 15 8.95 16.40 36.24
N GLY A 16 8.93 15.19 35.66
CA GLY A 16 7.90 14.76 34.71
C GLY A 16 7.88 15.51 33.37
N ALA A 17 8.97 15.48 32.60
CA ALA A 17 8.94 15.93 31.20
C ALA A 17 8.40 14.84 30.26
N ASP A 18 7.13 14.46 30.41
CA ASP A 18 6.33 13.92 29.29
C ASP A 18 5.66 15.07 28.53
N THR A 19 6.37 16.18 28.34
CA THR A 19 5.92 17.22 27.43
C THR A 19 6.23 16.75 26.02
N VAL A 20 5.24 16.21 25.32
CA VAL A 20 5.27 16.10 23.86
C VAL A 20 5.63 17.49 23.33
N GLU A 21 6.87 17.67 22.87
CA GLU A 21 7.37 18.94 22.36
C GLU A 21 6.60 19.31 21.09
N THR A 22 5.46 19.98 21.25
CA THR A 22 4.70 20.54 20.14
C THR A 22 5.37 21.83 19.68
N GLY A 23 5.69 21.93 18.39
CA GLY A 23 6.22 23.16 17.79
C GLY A 23 5.22 24.32 17.79
N GLU A 24 5.71 25.52 17.43
CA GLU A 24 4.88 26.72 17.36
C GLU A 24 3.67 26.57 16.42
N PRO A 25 2.51 27.16 16.77
CA PRO A 25 1.32 27.06 15.96
C PRO A 25 1.48 27.79 14.63
N ILE A 26 1.17 27.10 13.53
CA ILE A 26 0.98 27.75 12.22
C ILE A 26 -0.37 28.48 12.17
N HIS A 27 -0.53 29.40 11.23
CA HIS A 27 -1.76 30.18 11.07
C HIS A 27 -3.02 29.29 10.90
N ASN A 28 -4.07 29.56 11.69
CA ASN A 28 -5.28 28.73 11.80
C ASN A 28 -5.95 28.40 10.46
N HIS A 29 -5.99 29.36 9.53
CA HIS A 29 -6.57 29.12 8.19
C HIS A 29 -5.74 28.17 7.34
N LEU A 30 -4.43 28.05 7.55
CA LEU A 30 -3.58 27.07 6.87
C LEU A 30 -3.81 25.69 7.46
N ALA A 31 -3.68 25.56 8.78
CA ALA A 31 -3.90 24.32 9.51
C ALA A 31 -5.26 23.69 9.16
N SER A 32 -6.34 24.49 9.22
CA SER A 32 -7.69 24.01 8.92
C SER A 32 -7.84 23.50 7.48
N ARG A 33 -7.27 24.22 6.50
CA ARG A 33 -7.33 23.81 5.09
C ARG A 33 -6.54 22.54 4.83
N TRP A 34 -5.31 22.47 5.34
CA TRP A 34 -4.46 21.29 5.18
C TRP A 34 -5.07 20.06 5.87
N LYS A 35 -5.61 20.21 7.08
CA LYS A 35 -6.31 19.13 7.79
C LYS A 35 -7.47 18.57 6.97
N ASN A 36 -8.29 19.44 6.38
CA ASN A 36 -9.40 19.01 5.53
C ASN A 36 -8.91 18.26 4.28
N ILE A 37 -7.86 18.75 3.62
CA ILE A 37 -7.29 18.09 2.43
C ILE A 37 -6.67 16.73 2.81
N MET A 38 -5.92 16.66 3.91
CA MET A 38 -5.32 15.40 4.38
C MET A 38 -6.39 14.34 4.69
N ARG A 39 -7.56 14.75 5.20
CA ARG A 39 -8.69 13.86 5.49
C ARG A 39 -9.46 13.46 4.25
N ASP A 40 -9.89 14.43 3.44
CA ASP A 40 -10.90 14.24 2.38
C ASP A 40 -10.29 14.15 0.97
N GLY A 41 -9.03 14.53 0.82
CA GLY A 41 -8.38 14.73 -0.47
C GLY A 41 -8.78 16.05 -1.14
N LEU A 42 -8.08 16.40 -2.21
CA LEU A 42 -8.48 17.47 -3.12
C LEU A 42 -9.62 17.01 -4.03
N LYS A 43 -10.57 17.91 -4.28
CA LYS A 43 -11.54 17.73 -5.37
C LYS A 43 -10.80 17.61 -6.69
N LYS A 44 -11.32 16.75 -7.58
CA LYS A 44 -10.68 16.45 -8.86
C LYS A 44 -10.44 17.71 -9.69
N GLU A 45 -11.44 18.58 -9.76
CA GLU A 45 -11.40 19.84 -10.53
C GLU A 45 -10.28 20.75 -10.01
N THR A 46 -10.29 21.03 -8.70
CA THR A 46 -9.28 21.88 -8.04
C THR A 46 -7.87 21.30 -8.16
N ARG A 47 -7.74 19.97 -8.06
CA ARG A 47 -6.45 19.31 -8.25
C ARG A 47 -5.96 19.52 -9.68
N ASP A 48 -6.79 19.26 -10.67
CA ASP A 48 -6.40 19.34 -12.08
C ASP A 48 -6.07 20.80 -12.47
N GLU A 49 -6.82 21.79 -11.96
CA GLU A 49 -6.50 23.23 -12.07
C GLU A 49 -5.11 23.56 -11.51
N ILE A 50 -4.80 23.08 -10.29
CA ILE A 50 -3.49 23.30 -9.66
C ILE A 50 -2.39 22.65 -10.51
N LEU A 51 -2.56 21.41 -10.95
CA LEU A 51 -1.53 20.67 -11.69
C LEU A 51 -1.26 21.25 -13.09
N ASN A 52 -2.28 21.85 -13.72
CA ASN A 52 -2.16 22.54 -15.00
C ASN A 52 -1.39 23.87 -14.86
N LYS A 53 -1.48 24.55 -13.71
CA LYS A 53 -0.73 25.78 -13.43
C LYS A 53 0.78 25.58 -13.32
N TYR A 54 1.24 24.35 -13.09
CA TYR A 54 2.65 23.99 -12.94
C TYR A 54 3.09 23.00 -14.03
N PRO A 55 3.26 23.43 -15.29
CA PRO A 55 3.86 22.59 -16.32
C PRO A 55 5.31 22.24 -15.95
N VAL A 56 5.77 21.07 -16.41
CA VAL A 56 7.14 20.61 -16.14
C VAL A 56 8.12 21.56 -16.82
N PRO A 57 9.09 22.17 -16.09
CA PRO A 57 10.10 23.05 -16.69
C PRO A 57 11.03 22.28 -17.63
N GLU A 58 11.52 22.93 -18.69
CA GLU A 58 12.42 22.30 -19.68
C GLU A 58 13.71 21.76 -19.07
N ASN A 59 14.25 22.46 -18.06
CA ASN A 59 15.47 22.08 -17.35
C ASN A 59 15.23 21.12 -16.17
N PHE A 60 13.99 20.68 -15.92
CA PHE A 60 13.65 19.85 -14.77
C PHE A 60 12.76 18.67 -15.18
N GLN A 61 13.35 17.49 -15.33
CA GLN A 61 12.60 16.27 -15.60
C GLN A 61 11.96 15.74 -14.32
N ALA A 62 10.73 16.18 -14.06
CA ALA A 62 9.96 15.85 -12.86
C ALA A 62 9.03 14.64 -13.00
N SER A 63 9.01 14.01 -14.17
CA SER A 63 8.14 12.87 -14.48
C SER A 63 8.69 11.58 -13.89
N ALA A 64 7.79 10.79 -13.31
CA ALA A 64 8.10 9.45 -12.81
C ALA A 64 8.68 8.57 -13.94
N PRO A 65 9.79 7.85 -13.70
CA PRO A 65 10.30 6.87 -14.64
C PRO A 65 9.24 5.80 -14.94
N VAL A 66 9.11 5.44 -16.22
CA VAL A 66 8.16 4.40 -16.65
C VAL A 66 8.78 3.03 -16.41
N LEU A 67 7.98 2.09 -15.90
CA LEU A 67 8.38 0.72 -15.69
C LEU A 67 8.80 0.04 -17.01
N ASN A 68 9.95 -0.64 -16.99
CA ASN A 68 10.44 -1.45 -18.11
C ASN A 68 9.41 -2.51 -18.54
N PRO A 69 9.12 -2.66 -19.85
CA PRO A 69 8.09 -3.58 -20.33
C PRO A 69 8.41 -5.04 -20.01
N GLU A 70 9.69 -5.43 -19.96
CA GLU A 70 10.15 -6.77 -19.60
C GLU A 70 9.78 -7.11 -18.15
N ILE A 71 9.96 -6.15 -17.24
CA ILE A 71 9.59 -6.32 -15.83
C ILE A 71 8.08 -6.30 -15.66
N LYS A 72 7.39 -5.40 -16.38
CA LYS A 72 5.93 -5.32 -16.36
C LYS A 72 5.27 -6.64 -16.80
N ALA A 73 5.84 -7.35 -17.77
CA ALA A 73 5.32 -8.60 -18.29
C ALA A 73 5.32 -9.76 -17.26
N VAL A 74 6.23 -9.73 -16.29
CA VAL A 74 6.34 -10.78 -15.24
C VAL A 74 5.65 -10.40 -13.92
N MET A 75 5.17 -9.16 -13.80
CA MET A 75 4.48 -8.69 -12.61
C MET A 75 3.01 -9.12 -12.58
N SER A 76 2.48 -9.35 -11.37
CA SER A 76 1.04 -9.56 -11.19
C SER A 76 0.25 -8.26 -11.43
N GLU A 77 -1.01 -8.37 -11.83
CA GLU A 77 -1.89 -7.20 -12.00
C GLU A 77 -2.01 -6.34 -10.72
N VAL A 78 -1.97 -6.99 -9.55
CA VAL A 78 -2.00 -6.29 -8.25
C VAL A 78 -0.73 -5.45 -8.08
N ALA A 79 0.43 -6.00 -8.44
CA ALA A 79 1.70 -5.27 -8.39
C ALA A 79 1.72 -4.11 -9.41
N ILE A 80 1.22 -4.32 -10.63
CA ILE A 80 1.10 -3.25 -11.65
C ILE A 80 0.19 -2.12 -11.18
N LYS A 81 -0.97 -2.44 -10.58
CA LYS A 81 -1.88 -1.43 -10.00
C LYS A 81 -1.22 -0.64 -8.87
N ARG A 82 -0.38 -1.29 -8.06
CA ARG A 82 0.39 -0.66 -6.99
C ARG A 82 1.44 0.30 -7.56
N ASP A 83 2.17 -0.13 -8.58
CA ASP A 83 3.18 0.66 -9.28
C ASP A 83 2.57 1.92 -9.93
N ASN A 84 1.44 1.79 -10.64
CA ASN A 84 0.73 2.93 -11.21
C ASN A 84 0.35 4.00 -10.17
N ARG A 85 0.02 3.60 -8.93
CA ARG A 85 -0.23 4.54 -7.83
C ARG A 85 1.05 5.26 -7.40
N LEU A 86 2.19 4.57 -7.38
CA LEU A 86 3.49 5.16 -7.07
C LEU A 86 3.93 6.16 -8.15
N ILE A 87 3.76 5.80 -9.43
CA ILE A 87 4.00 6.69 -10.57
C ILE A 87 3.17 7.98 -10.42
N TRP A 88 1.87 7.84 -10.13
CA TRP A 88 1.00 8.99 -9.94
C TRP A 88 1.44 9.88 -8.76
N ARG A 89 1.83 9.29 -7.62
CA ARG A 89 2.40 10.03 -6.48
C ARG A 89 3.71 10.74 -6.84
N GLN A 90 4.62 10.08 -7.54
CA GLN A 90 5.88 10.69 -7.98
C GLN A 90 5.64 11.89 -8.90
N ASN A 91 4.69 11.77 -9.84
CA ASN A 91 4.31 12.89 -10.70
C ASN A 91 3.73 14.07 -9.90
N LEU A 92 2.90 13.82 -8.87
CA LEU A 92 2.44 14.87 -7.95
C LEU A 92 3.61 15.54 -7.21
N THR A 93 4.58 14.77 -6.73
CA THR A 93 5.80 15.31 -6.11
C THR A 93 6.57 16.19 -7.08
N GLY A 94 6.71 15.78 -8.35
CA GLY A 94 7.33 16.59 -9.39
C GLY A 94 6.61 17.93 -9.62
N LYS A 95 5.28 17.93 -9.57
CA LYS A 95 4.45 19.14 -9.67
C LYS A 95 4.59 20.06 -8.45
N MET A 96 4.68 19.49 -7.24
CA MET A 96 4.98 20.23 -6.02
C MET A 96 6.34 20.92 -6.12
N LEU A 97 7.38 20.19 -6.54
CA LEU A 97 8.73 20.74 -6.72
C LEU A 97 8.76 21.85 -7.78
N THR A 98 7.97 21.72 -8.84
CA THR A 98 7.82 22.77 -9.86
C THR A 98 7.23 24.05 -9.27
N ALA A 99 6.20 23.95 -8.42
CA ALA A 99 5.61 25.11 -7.75
C ALA A 99 6.60 25.81 -6.81
N LEU A 100 7.37 25.02 -6.04
CA LEU A 100 8.44 25.54 -5.18
C LEU A 100 9.55 26.19 -6.01
N GLY A 101 10.01 25.53 -7.08
CA GLY A 101 11.05 26.05 -7.97
C GLY A 101 10.64 27.36 -8.65
N LYS A 102 9.37 27.50 -9.06
CA LYS A 102 8.83 28.76 -9.59
C LYS A 102 8.88 29.88 -8.55
N THR A 103 8.52 29.57 -7.30
CA THR A 103 8.61 30.52 -6.18
C THR A 103 10.05 30.97 -5.95
N LEU A 104 10.98 30.02 -5.84
CA LEU A 104 12.40 30.31 -5.63
C LEU A 104 13.00 31.12 -6.78
N THR A 105 12.65 30.79 -8.03
CA THR A 105 13.09 31.53 -9.21
C THR A 105 12.59 32.98 -9.19
N ASN A 106 11.34 33.21 -8.77
CA ASN A 106 10.80 34.57 -8.64
C ASN A 106 11.58 35.38 -7.59
N VAL A 107 11.87 34.78 -6.44
CA VAL A 107 12.68 35.40 -5.38
C VAL A 107 14.10 35.70 -5.87
N MET A 108 14.76 34.75 -6.52
CA MET A 108 16.12 34.92 -7.07
C MET A 108 16.20 36.02 -8.13
N LYS A 109 15.13 36.24 -8.90
CA LYS A 109 15.04 37.31 -9.91
C LYS A 109 14.66 38.67 -9.30
N GLY A 110 14.44 38.76 -8.00
CA GLY A 110 13.97 39.98 -7.33
C GLY A 110 12.48 40.29 -7.57
N ASN A 111 11.72 39.38 -8.19
CA ASN A 111 10.29 39.53 -8.45
C ASN A 111 9.48 39.12 -7.22
N ILE A 112 9.54 39.96 -6.17
CA ILE A 112 8.88 39.70 -4.89
C ILE A 112 7.45 40.26 -4.93
N ASN A 113 6.53 39.48 -5.49
CA ASN A 113 5.10 39.69 -5.30
C ASN A 113 4.59 38.72 -4.22
N SER A 114 4.26 39.26 -3.04
CA SER A 114 3.81 38.47 -1.90
C SER A 114 2.60 37.60 -2.22
N LYS A 115 1.67 38.08 -3.07
CA LYS A 115 0.48 37.32 -3.45
C LYS A 115 0.85 36.08 -4.26
N ASP A 116 1.72 36.24 -5.26
CA ASP A 116 2.14 35.15 -6.15
C ASP A 116 2.98 34.11 -5.39
N ILE A 117 3.88 34.58 -4.52
CA ILE A 117 4.69 33.72 -3.65
C ILE A 117 3.78 32.89 -2.73
N VAL A 118 2.86 33.54 -2.02
CA VAL A 118 1.90 32.84 -1.14
C VAL A 118 1.04 31.86 -1.94
N GLU A 119 0.61 32.23 -3.15
CA GLU A 119 -0.18 31.33 -3.99
C GLU A 119 0.61 30.09 -4.42
N HIS A 120 1.86 30.24 -4.86
CA HIS A 120 2.69 29.12 -5.27
C HIS A 120 3.04 28.19 -4.10
N LEU A 121 3.42 28.75 -2.94
CA LEU A 121 3.65 27.98 -1.73
C LEU A 121 2.39 27.28 -1.23
N SER A 122 1.24 27.97 -1.25
CA SER A 122 -0.05 27.39 -0.86
C SER A 122 -0.42 26.22 -1.76
N ASN A 123 -0.22 26.34 -3.07
CA ASN A 123 -0.49 25.24 -4.00
C ASN A 123 0.48 24.07 -3.82
N ALA A 124 1.76 24.32 -3.57
CA ALA A 124 2.70 23.25 -3.20
C ALA A 124 2.25 22.52 -1.92
N ALA A 125 1.85 23.26 -0.89
CA ALA A 125 1.35 22.67 0.35
C ALA A 125 0.04 21.87 0.16
N LYS A 126 -0.87 22.33 -0.71
CA LYS A 126 -2.08 21.55 -1.08
C LYS A 126 -1.72 20.23 -1.76
N ILE A 127 -0.73 20.23 -2.65
CA ILE A 127 -0.25 18.99 -3.28
C ILE A 127 0.39 18.07 -2.23
N GLY A 128 1.16 18.61 -1.29
CA GLY A 128 1.72 17.85 -0.17
C GLY A 128 0.64 17.22 0.72
N ALA A 129 -0.42 17.97 1.05
CA ALA A 129 -1.55 17.46 1.81
C ALA A 129 -2.34 16.38 1.03
N GLU A 130 -2.47 16.51 -0.29
CA GLU A 130 -3.03 15.46 -1.15
C GLU A 130 -2.16 14.19 -1.13
N LEU A 131 -0.84 14.32 -1.21
CA LEU A 131 0.07 13.18 -1.09
C LEU A 131 -0.12 12.44 0.25
N TYR A 132 -0.28 13.18 1.34
CA TYR A 132 -0.59 12.60 2.67
C TYR A 132 -1.91 11.85 2.68
N HIS A 133 -2.97 12.42 2.08
CA HIS A 133 -4.26 11.74 1.95
C HIS A 133 -4.11 10.42 1.19
N GLN A 134 -3.33 10.43 0.11
CA GLN A 134 -3.11 9.28 -0.77
C GLN A 134 -2.29 8.17 -0.08
N ASP A 135 -1.37 8.54 0.81
CA ASP A 135 -0.69 7.62 1.69
C ASP A 135 -1.64 6.99 2.71
N THR A 136 -2.54 7.79 3.28
CA THR A 136 -3.58 7.30 4.18
C THR A 136 -4.50 6.31 3.46
N MET A 137 -4.94 6.62 2.23
CA MET A 137 -5.76 5.71 1.42
C MET A 137 -5.00 4.44 1.03
N SER A 138 -3.70 4.53 0.75
CA SER A 138 -2.85 3.38 0.47
C SER A 138 -2.72 2.47 1.70
N ARG A 139 -2.53 3.04 2.89
CA ARG A 139 -2.52 2.29 4.16
C ARG A 139 -3.84 1.57 4.40
N LYS A 140 -4.97 2.26 4.21
CA LYS A 140 -6.30 1.64 4.30
C LYS A 140 -6.45 0.48 3.31
N TYR A 141 -6.06 0.68 2.06
CA TYR A 141 -6.14 -0.35 1.02
C TYR A 141 -5.34 -1.61 1.39
N PHE A 142 -4.13 -1.46 1.92
CA PHE A 142 -3.31 -2.60 2.35
C PHE A 142 -3.89 -3.30 3.57
N ALA A 143 -4.29 -2.54 4.60
CA ALA A 143 -4.93 -3.10 5.79
C ALA A 143 -6.20 -3.89 5.44
N LEU A 144 -6.97 -3.43 4.46
CA LEU A 144 -8.19 -4.11 4.00
C LEU A 144 -7.95 -5.32 3.10
N SER A 145 -6.78 -5.45 2.45
CA SER A 145 -6.52 -6.54 1.51
C SER A 145 -6.51 -7.94 2.15
N GLY A 146 -6.32 -8.03 3.47
CA GLY A 146 -6.40 -9.29 4.24
C GLY A 146 -7.74 -9.53 4.94
N THR A 147 -8.72 -8.65 4.76
CA THR A 147 -10.00 -8.71 5.49
C THR A 147 -11.12 -9.35 4.67
N ASN A 148 -12.12 -9.92 5.34
CA ASN A 148 -13.30 -10.45 4.65
C ASN A 148 -14.15 -9.33 4.04
N THR A 149 -15.00 -9.68 3.07
CA THR A 149 -15.80 -8.70 2.32
C THR A 149 -16.74 -7.89 3.19
N ILE A 150 -17.34 -8.49 4.23
CA ILE A 150 -18.27 -7.82 5.16
C ILE A 150 -17.57 -6.72 5.93
N VAL A 151 -16.44 -7.03 6.57
CA VAL A 151 -15.63 -6.06 7.32
C VAL A 151 -15.14 -4.97 6.38
N ARG A 152 -14.62 -5.36 5.21
CA ARG A 152 -14.12 -4.42 4.21
C ARG A 152 -15.21 -3.45 3.75
N ASP A 153 -16.38 -3.95 3.40
CA ASP A 153 -17.47 -3.12 2.88
C ASP A 153 -18.07 -2.21 3.96
N ALA A 154 -18.02 -2.62 5.23
CA ALA A 154 -18.44 -1.81 6.36
C ALA A 154 -17.54 -0.60 6.62
N ILE A 155 -16.22 -0.71 6.38
CA ILE A 155 -15.25 0.32 6.81
C ILE A 155 -14.43 0.96 5.68
N LYS A 156 -14.52 0.49 4.44
CA LYS A 156 -13.70 0.99 3.31
C LYS A 156 -13.84 2.49 3.07
N ASN A 157 -15.03 3.03 3.25
CA ASN A 157 -15.34 4.44 2.97
C ASN A 157 -15.23 5.34 4.21
N GLU A 158 -14.84 4.80 5.36
CA GLU A 158 -14.75 5.58 6.60
C GLU A 158 -13.64 6.61 6.53
N LYS A 159 -13.90 7.80 7.05
CA LYS A 159 -12.89 8.84 7.08
C LYS A 159 -11.92 8.57 8.24
N PRO A 160 -10.62 8.77 8.03
CA PRO A 160 -9.66 8.72 9.11
C PRO A 160 -9.91 9.89 10.08
N ASP A 161 -9.79 9.60 11.37
CA ASP A 161 -9.67 10.59 12.45
C ASP A 161 -8.31 10.35 13.12
N ASP A 162 -8.25 10.28 14.45
CA ASP A 162 -7.07 9.83 15.17
C ASP A 162 -6.72 8.36 14.84
N MET A 163 -7.72 7.59 14.40
CA MET A 163 -7.62 6.20 13.96
C MET A 163 -7.79 6.08 12.44
N LEU A 164 -7.04 5.18 11.81
CA LEU A 164 -7.01 4.99 10.34
C LEU A 164 -8.39 4.68 9.72
N PHE A 165 -9.29 4.08 10.48
CA PHE A 165 -10.65 3.70 10.07
C PHE A 165 -11.75 4.41 10.87
N GLY A 166 -11.41 5.44 11.64
CA GLY A 166 -12.34 6.11 12.54
C GLY A 166 -12.47 5.42 13.89
N GLN A 167 -12.73 6.18 14.95
CA GLN A 167 -13.00 5.65 16.30
C GLN A 167 -14.22 4.71 16.33
N ASN A 168 -15.21 4.95 15.47
CA ASN A 168 -16.45 4.14 15.37
C ASN A 168 -16.28 2.84 14.55
N CYS A 169 -15.06 2.46 14.17
CA CYS A 169 -14.76 1.27 13.35
C CYS A 169 -15.36 -0.01 13.96
N THR A 170 -15.18 -0.22 15.26
CA THR A 170 -15.68 -1.41 15.98
C THR A 170 -17.21 -1.53 15.90
N GLU A 171 -17.92 -0.42 16.08
CA GLU A 171 -19.39 -0.39 16.03
C GLU A 171 -19.90 -0.72 14.62
N LYS A 172 -19.25 -0.19 13.59
CA LYS A 172 -19.60 -0.47 12.19
C LYS A 172 -19.39 -1.93 11.82
N ILE A 173 -18.29 -2.54 12.27
CA ILE A 173 -18.04 -3.97 12.05
C ILE A 173 -19.12 -4.82 12.74
N LYS A 174 -19.44 -4.53 14.01
CA LYS A 174 -20.50 -5.24 14.75
C LYS A 174 -21.86 -5.10 14.07
N SER A 175 -22.22 -3.88 13.66
CA SER A 175 -23.46 -3.59 12.93
C SER A 175 -23.57 -4.39 11.63
N ALA A 176 -22.51 -4.39 10.81
CA ALA A 176 -22.49 -5.15 9.56
C ALA A 176 -22.61 -6.67 9.78
N GLN A 177 -21.96 -7.21 10.81
CA GLN A 177 -22.09 -8.62 11.19
C GLN A 177 -23.50 -8.97 11.70
N THR A 178 -24.13 -8.09 12.48
CA THR A 178 -25.51 -8.29 12.94
C THR A 178 -26.48 -8.26 11.77
N ILE A 179 -26.37 -7.29 10.85
CA ILE A 179 -27.18 -7.22 9.63
C ILE A 179 -27.04 -8.51 8.82
N GLN A 180 -25.82 -9.03 8.69
CA GLN A 180 -25.59 -10.30 7.97
C GLN A 180 -26.27 -11.48 8.66
N LYS A 181 -26.16 -11.60 9.99
CA LYS A 181 -26.81 -12.66 10.77
C LYS A 181 -28.34 -12.59 10.64
N THR A 182 -28.92 -11.40 10.80
CA THR A 182 -30.37 -11.18 10.64
C THR A 182 -30.82 -11.46 9.21
N GLY A 183 -30.07 -11.02 8.20
CA GLY A 183 -30.36 -11.31 6.79
C GLY A 183 -30.33 -12.80 6.48
N ALA A 184 -29.42 -13.56 7.09
CA ALA A 184 -29.36 -15.01 6.96
C ALA A 184 -30.56 -15.73 7.62
N GLN A 185 -31.15 -15.14 8.67
CA GLN A 185 -32.37 -15.65 9.30
C GLN A 185 -33.64 -15.33 8.49
N ILE A 186 -33.70 -14.13 7.89
CA ILE A 186 -34.80 -13.72 7.00
C ILE A 186 -34.83 -14.55 5.71
N LYS A 187 -33.64 -14.92 5.21
CA LYS A 187 -33.52 -15.75 4.01
C LYS A 187 -33.93 -17.18 4.36
N GLU A 188 -35.23 -17.47 4.29
CA GLU A 188 -35.77 -18.83 4.36
C GLU A 188 -34.95 -19.73 3.44
N LYS A 189 -34.28 -20.73 4.03
CA LYS A 189 -33.76 -21.83 3.23
C LYS A 189 -34.98 -22.56 2.69
N LYS A 190 -35.41 -22.23 1.47
CA LYS A 190 -36.20 -23.14 0.65
C LYS A 190 -35.32 -24.37 0.40
N ASN A 191 -35.31 -25.28 1.37
CA ASN A 191 -34.84 -26.63 1.18
C ASN A 191 -35.83 -27.27 0.20
N PHE A 192 -35.62 -27.05 -1.10
CA PHE A 192 -36.14 -27.94 -2.11
C PHE A 192 -35.42 -29.27 -1.94
N LYS A 193 -35.88 -30.07 -0.96
CA LYS A 193 -35.72 -31.51 -1.02
C LYS A 193 -36.59 -31.94 -2.19
N SER A 194 -36.01 -32.05 -3.38
CA SER A 194 -36.63 -32.80 -4.46
C SER A 194 -36.91 -34.22 -3.93
N PRO A 195 -38.17 -34.70 -3.98
CA PRO A 195 -38.43 -36.09 -3.64
C PRO A 195 -37.75 -36.96 -4.70
N LEU A 196 -36.77 -37.76 -4.28
CA LEU A 196 -36.32 -38.90 -5.08
C LEU A 196 -37.53 -39.80 -5.33
N PRO A 197 -37.84 -40.20 -6.58
CA PRO A 197 -38.90 -41.16 -6.83
C PRO A 197 -38.56 -42.48 -6.14
N ASN A 198 -39.47 -42.91 -5.28
CA ASN A 198 -39.42 -44.14 -4.52
C ASN A 198 -39.44 -45.34 -5.49
N GLN A 199 -38.28 -45.93 -5.82
CA GLN A 199 -38.24 -47.21 -6.54
C GLN A 199 -38.70 -48.33 -5.60
N GLN A 200 -40.00 -48.60 -5.64
CA GLN A 200 -40.61 -49.77 -5.04
C GLN A 200 -40.04 -51.03 -5.71
N LYS A 201 -39.38 -51.87 -4.91
CA LYS A 201 -39.06 -53.25 -5.25
C LYS A 201 -40.37 -54.03 -5.42
N ILE A 202 -40.77 -54.32 -6.66
CA ILE A 202 -41.72 -55.39 -6.95
C ILE A 202 -40.93 -56.64 -7.29
N ARG A 203 -41.11 -57.68 -6.47
CA ARG A 203 -40.61 -59.03 -6.71
C ARG A 203 -41.59 -59.77 -7.64
N SER A 204 -41.00 -60.41 -8.65
CA SER A 204 -41.36 -61.71 -9.22
C SER A 204 -42.51 -61.82 -10.24
N GLY A 205 -42.14 -62.31 -11.43
CA GLY A 205 -42.82 -63.43 -12.09
C GLY A 205 -43.68 -63.12 -13.30
N HIS A 206 -43.13 -63.20 -14.52
CA HIS A 206 -43.47 -64.27 -15.46
C HIS A 206 -42.65 -64.19 -16.77
N ASN A 207 -42.27 -65.37 -17.24
CA ASN A 207 -41.63 -65.70 -18.51
C ASN A 207 -42.29 -65.03 -19.72
N LEU A 208 -41.48 -64.68 -20.73
CA LEU A 208 -41.75 -65.07 -22.11
C LEU A 208 -40.42 -65.17 -22.91
N GLN A 209 -40.16 -66.39 -23.40
CA GLN A 209 -39.14 -66.85 -24.35
C GLN A 209 -38.93 -65.90 -25.56
N LEU A 210 -37.72 -65.68 -26.11
CA LEU A 210 -36.98 -66.45 -27.17
C LEU A 210 -35.80 -65.57 -27.69
N PRO A 211 -34.86 -66.05 -28.54
CA PRO A 211 -33.89 -67.12 -28.38
C PRO A 211 -32.41 -66.64 -28.54
N ASN A 212 -31.50 -67.50 -28.09
CA ASN A 212 -30.04 -67.37 -28.23
C ASN A 212 -29.57 -67.23 -29.68
N TYR A 213 -28.67 -66.28 -29.93
CA TYR A 213 -27.64 -66.42 -30.97
C TYR A 213 -26.27 -66.22 -30.35
N HIS A 214 -25.44 -67.25 -30.48
CA HIS A 214 -24.02 -67.21 -30.17
C HIS A 214 -23.32 -66.23 -31.09
N GLN A 215 -22.40 -65.42 -30.55
CA GLN A 215 -21.08 -65.30 -31.17
C GLN A 215 -19.99 -64.91 -30.16
N ARG A 216 -19.01 -65.79 -30.15
CA ARG A 216 -17.71 -65.76 -29.50
C ARG A 216 -16.85 -64.73 -30.25
N THR A 217 -16.06 -63.90 -29.55
CA THR A 217 -14.62 -63.71 -29.84
C THR A 217 -13.95 -62.64 -28.95
N GLN A 218 -12.81 -63.08 -28.41
CA GLN A 218 -11.55 -62.35 -28.28
C GLN A 218 -11.40 -61.27 -27.18
N SER A 219 -11.00 -61.80 -26.03
CA SER A 219 -9.97 -61.26 -25.13
C SER A 219 -8.78 -60.60 -25.84
N ARG A 220 -8.44 -59.37 -25.42
CA ARG A 220 -7.04 -58.93 -25.33
C ARG A 220 -6.82 -58.06 -24.08
N PRO A 221 -5.74 -58.26 -23.30
CA PRO A 221 -5.58 -57.68 -21.97
C PRO A 221 -5.01 -56.25 -22.00
N GLN A 222 -5.41 -55.44 -21.01
CA GLN A 222 -4.82 -54.13 -20.74
C GLN A 222 -3.39 -54.25 -20.17
N PRO A 223 -2.44 -53.37 -20.57
CA PRO A 223 -1.11 -53.33 -19.95
C PRO A 223 -1.15 -52.66 -18.57
N ARG A 224 -0.52 -53.33 -17.61
CA ARG A 224 -0.26 -52.87 -16.23
C ARG A 224 0.72 -51.68 -16.23
N PRO A 225 0.57 -50.66 -15.36
CA PRO A 225 1.54 -49.57 -15.25
C PRO A 225 2.85 -50.06 -14.63
N GLN A 226 3.99 -49.76 -15.26
CA GLN A 226 5.32 -49.94 -14.66
C GLN A 226 5.66 -48.77 -13.72
N PRO A 227 6.33 -49.02 -12.58
CA PRO A 227 6.84 -47.96 -11.72
C PRO A 227 8.23 -47.46 -12.17
N ARG A 228 8.30 -46.15 -12.45
CA ARG A 228 9.38 -45.13 -12.30
C ARG A 228 10.86 -45.49 -12.55
N PRO A 229 11.61 -44.53 -13.13
CA PRO A 229 12.85 -44.10 -12.49
C PRO A 229 12.92 -42.58 -12.22
N GLN A 230 13.30 -42.21 -11.00
CA GLN A 230 13.78 -40.86 -10.67
C GLN A 230 15.24 -40.69 -11.13
N PRO A 231 15.62 -39.55 -11.71
CA PRO A 231 17.04 -39.17 -11.79
C PRO A 231 17.44 -38.16 -10.70
N ARG A 232 18.29 -38.66 -9.81
CA ARG A 232 19.39 -38.08 -9.00
C ARG A 232 19.30 -36.69 -8.32
N PRO A 233 19.73 -36.60 -7.04
CA PRO A 233 20.08 -35.34 -6.38
C PRO A 233 21.39 -34.76 -6.94
N GLN A 234 21.42 -33.43 -7.12
CA GLN A 234 22.64 -32.68 -7.43
C GLN A 234 23.62 -32.69 -6.25
N PRO A 235 24.95 -32.74 -6.49
CA PRO A 235 25.94 -32.65 -5.43
C PRO A 235 25.95 -31.24 -4.80
N ARG A 236 25.92 -31.25 -3.48
CA ARG A 236 25.97 -30.11 -2.57
C ARG A 236 27.33 -29.40 -2.73
N HIS A 237 27.35 -28.24 -3.36
CA HIS A 237 28.55 -27.40 -3.35
C HIS A 237 28.82 -26.93 -1.92
N GLN A 238 29.97 -27.34 -1.41
CA GLN A 238 30.55 -26.91 -0.14
C GLN A 238 30.69 -25.38 -0.14
N SER A 239 30.26 -24.79 0.97
CA SER A 239 30.50 -23.40 1.32
C SER A 239 32.00 -23.13 1.36
N ARG A 240 32.50 -22.38 0.38
CA ARG A 240 33.83 -21.76 0.47
C ARG A 240 33.66 -20.40 1.15
N PRO A 241 34.33 -20.11 2.28
CA PRO A 241 34.36 -18.76 2.81
C PRO A 241 35.21 -17.91 1.87
N GLN A 242 34.62 -16.95 1.16
CA GLN A 242 35.39 -15.90 0.51
C GLN A 242 35.83 -14.91 1.59
N GLN A 243 37.16 -14.86 1.71
CA GLN A 243 37.93 -13.99 2.58
C GLN A 243 37.63 -12.52 2.28
N ARG A 244 37.53 -11.72 3.35
CA ARG A 244 37.51 -10.25 3.28
C ARG A 244 38.79 -9.73 2.59
N PRO A 245 38.73 -8.71 1.73
CA PRO A 245 39.92 -8.04 1.26
C PRO A 245 40.58 -7.25 2.42
N PRO A 246 41.92 -7.19 2.49
CA PRO A 246 42.61 -6.42 3.50
C PRO A 246 42.48 -4.91 3.26
N ARG A 247 42.29 -4.17 4.35
CA ARG A 247 42.40 -2.70 4.41
C ARG A 247 43.82 -2.28 4.06
N SER A 248 44.00 -1.59 2.94
CA SER A 248 45.20 -0.83 2.65
C SER A 248 45.26 0.41 3.56
N ARG A 249 46.01 0.31 4.66
CA ARG A 249 46.59 1.47 5.34
C ARG A 249 47.90 1.79 4.64
N THR A 250 47.96 2.93 3.95
CA THR A 250 49.24 3.58 3.67
C THR A 250 49.20 4.97 4.26
N VAL A 251 49.89 5.10 5.39
CA VAL A 251 50.37 6.36 5.95
C VAL A 251 51.86 6.41 5.62
N GLN A 252 52.29 7.46 4.91
CA GLN A 252 53.65 8.05 4.91
C GLN A 252 53.51 9.29 4.01
N ARG A 253 53.37 10.52 4.51
CA ARG A 253 54.29 11.35 5.30
C ARG A 253 55.69 11.47 4.68
N MET A 254 55.87 12.49 3.85
CA MET A 254 57.08 13.33 3.72
C MET A 254 56.60 14.71 3.22
N THR A 255 56.63 15.79 4.02
CA THR A 255 57.72 16.80 4.14
C THR A 255 58.16 17.34 2.77
N GLN A 256 58.39 18.63 2.52
CA GLN A 256 58.25 19.91 3.21
C GLN A 256 58.63 20.94 2.11
N GLN A 257 58.17 22.19 2.24
CA GLN A 257 58.77 23.39 1.61
C GLN A 257 58.56 23.52 0.07
N ARG A 258 58.34 24.68 -0.55
CA ARG A 258 58.76 26.04 -0.22
C ARG A 258 58.01 27.05 -1.14
N LYS A 259 57.68 28.21 -0.56
CA LYS A 259 57.79 29.58 -1.11
C LYS A 259 56.77 30.14 -2.13
N HIS A 260 56.26 31.30 -1.68
CA HIS A 260 55.73 32.47 -2.36
C HIS A 260 56.30 32.85 -3.74
N SER A 261 55.37 33.36 -4.58
CA SER A 261 55.39 34.60 -5.39
C SER A 261 56.44 34.76 -6.51
N PRO A 262 56.21 35.60 -7.53
CA PRO A 262 55.27 36.74 -7.65
C PRO A 262 53.98 36.46 -8.42
#